data_AF-A0A533UNX8-F1
#
_entry.id   AF-A0A533UNX8-F1
#
_cell.length_a   1.000
_cell.length_b   1.000
_cell.length_c   1.000
_cell.angle_alpha   90.00
_cell.angle_beta   90.00
_cell.angle_gamma   90.00
#
_symmetry.space_group_name_H-M   'P 1'
#
loop_
_entity.id
_entity.type
_entity.pdbx_description
1 polymer ?
#
loop_
_entity_poly.entity_id
_entity_poly.type
_entity_poly.pdbx_seq_one_letter_code
_entity_poly.pdbx_strand_id
1 'polypeptide(L)'
;MENTETGAEKEDKAIGEKQITVDDKIVQIVIDDSTGISLDDFHTNDKKILSLLNQDSDINDKQYTFNGLARKLGMHQQSLSRALHRLEDAGLVQRTENGYKLSKNLRSILVNKSRIDLENLSKRISKQYLQFTQILQLYIPTTVKAEQVVNRLVGKWFGNLRWIGLVEGDGGYVLQWENSDRFQVNMKIISRYAIIESNAVGEKNKADAMLSAYRILEQITKILKTVSDKSDRRNGLDSFSQYN
;
A
#
# COMPACT_ATOMS: atom_id res chain seq x y z
N MET A 1 -0.39 72.50 5.29
CA MET A 1 0.45 71.30 5.08
C MET A 1 0.54 70.65 6.45
N GLU A 2 0.00 69.48 6.75
CA GLU A 2 -0.55 68.38 5.98
C GLU A 2 -1.22 67.44 7.00
N ASN A 3 -2.45 66.99 6.74
CA ASN A 3 -3.08 65.84 7.38
C ASN A 3 -2.73 64.62 6.53
N THR A 4 -2.39 63.46 7.13
CA THR A 4 -3.07 62.17 6.90
C THR A 4 -2.48 61.02 7.74
N GLU A 5 -3.39 60.11 8.12
CA GLU A 5 -3.25 58.78 8.71
C GLU A 5 -2.15 57.93 8.01
N THR A 6 -1.58 56.85 8.55
CA THR A 6 -2.21 55.52 8.69
C THR A 6 -1.24 54.51 9.33
N GLY A 7 -1.79 53.60 10.14
CA GLY A 7 -1.39 52.18 10.34
C GLY A 7 0.08 51.77 10.47
N ALA A 8 0.51 51.41 11.69
CA ALA A 8 1.63 50.47 11.87
C ALA A 8 1.08 49.03 11.82
N GLU A 9 1.31 48.37 10.68
CA GLU A 9 1.16 46.94 10.51
C GLU A 9 2.17 46.17 11.37
N LYS A 10 1.75 44.96 11.78
CA LYS A 10 2.52 44.00 12.55
C LYS A 10 3.75 43.55 11.75
N GLU A 11 4.95 43.83 12.27
CA GLU A 11 6.17 43.20 11.78
C GLU A 11 6.28 41.78 12.36
N ASP A 12 6.18 40.80 11.45
CA ASP A 12 6.46 39.40 11.70
C ASP A 12 7.88 39.22 12.25
N LYS A 13 8.00 38.49 13.37
CA LYS A 13 9.29 38.14 13.97
C LYS A 13 10.12 37.32 12.98
N ALA A 14 11.20 37.94 12.47
CA ALA A 14 12.20 37.33 11.63
C ALA A 14 12.82 36.09 12.28
N ILE A 15 12.86 35.02 11.50
CA ILE A 15 13.52 33.73 11.73
C ILE A 15 15.03 33.97 11.88
N GLY A 16 15.66 33.33 12.86
CA GLY A 16 17.05 33.56 13.24
C GLY A 16 18.05 33.14 12.15
N GLU A 17 18.40 34.06 11.27
CA GLU A 17 19.56 33.94 10.39
C GLU A 17 20.84 34.25 11.18
N LYS A 18 21.75 33.27 11.30
CA LYS A 18 23.13 33.53 11.74
C LYS A 18 24.05 33.47 10.54
N GLN A 19 24.58 34.63 10.16
CA GLN A 19 25.66 34.74 9.17
C GLN A 19 26.98 34.48 9.88
N ILE A 20 27.77 33.54 9.37
CA ILE A 20 29.14 33.28 9.84
C ILE A 20 30.05 33.42 8.63
N THR A 21 31.05 34.30 8.74
CA THR A 21 32.06 34.50 7.69
C THR A 21 33.21 33.54 7.94
N VAL A 22 33.49 32.66 6.97
CA VAL A 22 34.70 31.84 6.92
C VAL A 22 35.31 32.03 5.53
N ASP A 23 36.55 32.53 5.46
CA ASP A 23 37.35 32.72 4.25
C ASP A 23 36.63 33.43 3.08
N ASP A 24 36.10 34.64 3.33
CA ASP A 24 35.48 35.53 2.32
C ASP A 24 34.35 34.90 1.47
N LYS A 25 33.80 33.77 1.91
CA LYS A 25 32.60 33.16 1.33
C LYS A 25 31.47 33.27 2.32
N ILE A 26 30.41 33.96 1.91
CA ILE A 26 29.14 33.99 2.64
C ILE A 26 28.50 32.60 2.49
N VAL A 27 28.53 31.81 3.55
CA VAL A 27 27.84 30.52 3.62
C VAL A 27 26.52 30.76 4.34
N GLN A 28 25.40 30.68 3.61
CA GLN A 28 24.08 30.68 4.22
C GLN A 28 23.81 29.30 4.81
N ILE A 29 23.96 29.17 6.13
CA ILE A 29 23.59 27.97 6.85
C ILE A 29 22.10 28.08 7.19
N VAL A 30 21.26 27.46 6.37
CA VAL A 30 19.86 27.25 6.71
C VAL A 30 19.81 26.13 7.74
N ILE A 31 19.69 26.50 9.01
CA ILE A 31 19.39 25.54 10.08
C ILE A 31 17.90 25.23 9.93
N ASP A 32 17.59 24.13 9.24
CA ASP A 32 16.23 23.57 9.20
C ASP A 32 15.94 23.03 10.61
N ASP A 33 15.23 23.81 11.43
CA ASP A 33 14.78 23.46 12.77
C ASP A 33 13.61 22.44 12.73
N SER A 34 13.69 21.50 11.78
CA SER A 34 12.66 20.49 11.59
C SER A 34 12.87 19.39 12.62
N THR A 35 12.07 19.41 13.68
CA THR A 35 12.04 18.42 14.77
C THR A 35 11.48 17.05 14.33
N GLY A 36 12.00 16.49 13.24
CA GLY A 36 11.55 15.25 12.63
C GLY A 36 12.69 14.36 12.16
N ILE A 37 12.37 13.14 11.79
CA ILE A 37 13.36 12.18 11.30
C ILE A 37 13.70 12.50 9.84
N SER A 38 14.99 12.54 9.51
CA SER A 38 15.45 12.70 8.14
C SER A 38 15.55 11.33 7.45
N LEU A 39 15.10 11.23 6.20
CA LEU A 39 15.30 10.05 5.37
C LEU A 39 16.80 9.78 5.16
N ASP A 40 17.64 10.81 5.25
CA ASP A 40 19.09 10.71 5.10
C ASP A 40 19.75 9.88 6.21
N ASP A 41 19.08 9.71 7.36
CA ASP A 41 19.53 8.87 8.47
C ASP A 41 19.37 7.36 8.21
N PHE A 42 18.66 7.01 7.14
CA PHE A 42 18.32 5.62 6.81
C PHE A 42 19.14 5.03 5.67
N HIS A 43 19.36 3.72 5.73
CA HIS A 43 20.10 3.01 4.71
C HIS A 43 19.28 2.85 3.41
N THR A 44 19.97 2.50 2.33
CA THR A 44 19.35 2.23 1.01
C THR A 44 18.22 1.21 1.07
N ASN A 45 18.35 0.15 1.88
CA ASN A 45 17.30 -0.86 2.03
C ASN A 45 16.07 -0.33 2.74
N ASP A 46 16.25 0.56 3.70
CA ASP A 46 15.16 1.19 4.46
C ASP A 46 14.37 2.10 3.52
N LYS A 47 15.08 2.95 2.75
CA LYS A 47 14.50 3.79 1.70
C LYS A 47 13.72 2.99 0.65
N LYS A 48 14.23 1.83 0.23
CA LYS A 48 13.54 0.91 -0.68
C LYS A 48 12.24 0.35 -0.11
N ILE A 49 12.22 -0.04 1.17
CA ILE A 49 11.00 -0.53 1.83
C ILE A 49 9.98 0.60 1.93
N LEU A 50 10.39 1.75 2.47
CA LEU A 50 9.51 2.91 2.62
C LEU A 50 8.92 3.34 1.28
N SER A 51 9.73 3.41 0.22
CA SER A 51 9.25 3.80 -1.10
C SER A 51 8.29 2.80 -1.73
N LEU A 52 8.50 1.49 -1.54
CA LEU A 52 7.56 0.45 -1.98
C LEU A 52 6.21 0.57 -1.25
N LEU A 53 6.25 0.74 0.07
CA LEU A 53 5.03 0.89 0.86
C LEU A 53 4.32 2.22 0.59
N ASN A 54 5.05 3.26 0.20
CA ASN A 54 4.54 4.59 -0.15
C ASN A 54 4.15 4.73 -1.63
N GLN A 55 4.19 3.65 -2.42
CA GLN A 55 3.68 3.69 -3.79
C GLN A 55 2.19 4.04 -3.76
N ASP A 56 1.71 4.81 -4.74
CA ASP A 56 0.31 5.23 -4.85
C ASP A 56 -0.22 5.79 -3.51
N SER A 57 0.40 6.88 -3.05
CA SER A 57 0.21 7.52 -1.74
C SER A 57 -1.23 7.91 -1.38
N ASP A 58 -2.14 7.84 -2.35
CA ASP A 58 -3.58 8.02 -2.15
C ASP A 58 -4.20 6.80 -1.43
N ILE A 59 -3.47 5.67 -1.38
CA ILE A 59 -3.91 4.42 -0.76
C ILE A 59 -3.04 4.10 0.46
N ASN A 60 -3.52 4.47 1.65
CA ASN A 60 -2.74 4.38 2.90
C ASN A 60 -2.72 3.00 3.56
N ASP A 61 -3.50 2.02 3.10
CA ASP A 61 -3.59 0.70 3.74
C ASP A 61 -2.98 -0.42 2.86
N LYS A 62 -1.83 -0.12 2.23
CA LYS A 62 -0.96 -1.13 1.61
C LYS A 62 -0.29 -2.00 2.66
N GLN A 63 -0.49 -3.31 2.56
CA GLN A 63 0.04 -4.31 3.49
C GLN A 63 0.73 -5.44 2.72
N TYR A 64 2.00 -5.68 3.06
CA TYR A 64 2.79 -6.76 2.45
C TYR A 64 3.34 -7.71 3.50
N THR A 65 3.30 -9.00 3.21
CA THR A 65 3.97 -9.99 4.06
C THR A 65 5.50 -9.82 3.98
N PHE A 66 6.22 -10.35 4.97
CA PHE A 66 7.69 -10.39 4.95
C PHE A 66 8.22 -10.98 3.63
N ASN A 67 7.67 -12.13 3.23
CA ASN A 67 8.07 -12.79 1.99
C ASN A 67 7.64 -12.01 0.75
N GLY A 68 6.53 -11.28 0.81
CA GLY A 68 6.08 -10.37 -0.25
C GLY A 68 7.07 -9.23 -0.47
N LEU A 69 7.50 -8.58 0.62
CA LEU A 69 8.54 -7.54 0.58
C LEU A 69 9.87 -8.08 0.08
N ALA A 70 10.32 -9.23 0.58
CA ALA A 70 11.58 -9.85 0.17
C ALA A 70 11.62 -10.08 -1.35
N ARG A 71 10.52 -10.58 -1.92
CA ARG A 71 10.41 -10.83 -3.36
C ARG A 71 10.33 -9.54 -4.18
N LYS A 72 9.42 -8.63 -3.82
CA LYS A 72 9.25 -7.36 -4.56
C LYS A 72 10.51 -6.50 -4.54
N LEU A 73 11.28 -6.53 -3.46
CA LEU A 73 12.51 -5.74 -3.31
C LEU A 73 13.78 -6.50 -3.72
N GLY A 74 13.68 -7.81 -4.02
CA GLY A 74 14.83 -8.67 -4.27
C GLY A 74 15.82 -8.71 -3.09
N MET A 75 15.33 -8.59 -1.86
CA MET A 75 16.17 -8.42 -0.67
C MET A 75 16.41 -9.76 0.05
N HIS A 76 17.65 -9.98 0.50
CA HIS A 76 17.97 -11.12 1.36
C HIS A 76 17.22 -11.02 2.70
N GLN A 77 16.78 -12.17 3.23
CA GLN A 77 15.90 -12.22 4.42
C GLN A 77 16.51 -11.53 5.64
N GLN A 78 17.80 -11.75 5.93
CA GLN A 78 18.46 -11.11 7.08
C GLN A 78 18.53 -9.59 6.93
N SER A 79 18.80 -9.10 5.71
CA SER A 79 18.84 -7.67 5.42
C SER A 79 17.48 -7.02 5.56
N LEU A 80 16.42 -7.71 5.09
CA LEU A 80 15.04 -7.27 5.23
C LEU A 80 14.60 -7.22 6.68
N SER A 81 14.89 -8.27 7.46
CA SER A 81 14.55 -8.31 8.89
C SER A 81 15.21 -7.17 9.65
N ARG A 82 16.51 -6.92 9.44
CA ARG A 82 17.22 -5.80 10.08
C ARG A 82 16.65 -4.43 9.69
N ALA A 83 16.29 -4.26 8.42
CA ALA A 83 15.70 -3.01 7.93
C ALA A 83 14.30 -2.77 8.51
N LEU A 84 13.44 -3.80 8.52
CA LEU A 84 12.10 -3.71 9.09
C LEU A 84 12.13 -3.41 10.60
N HIS A 85 13.01 -4.07 11.36
CA HIS A 85 13.18 -3.77 12.78
C HIS A 85 13.53 -2.29 13.02
N ARG A 86 14.52 -1.74 12.30
CA ARG A 86 14.86 -0.31 12.44
C ARG A 86 13.69 0.62 12.07
N LEU A 87 12.96 0.30 11.01
CA LEU A 87 11.84 1.11 10.56
C LEU A 87 10.65 1.04 11.53
N GLU A 88 10.46 -0.10 12.20
CA GLU A 88 9.48 -0.28 13.28
C GLU A 88 9.89 0.50 14.54
N ASP A 89 11.16 0.39 14.95
CA ASP A 89 11.70 1.12 16.11
C ASP A 89 11.61 2.64 15.91
N ALA A 90 11.78 3.11 14.67
CA ALA A 90 11.60 4.51 14.28
C ALA A 90 10.13 4.93 14.10
N GLY A 91 9.17 4.02 14.26
CA GLY A 91 7.73 4.29 14.11
C GLY A 91 7.27 4.59 12.67
N LEU A 92 8.10 4.31 11.66
CA LEU A 92 7.78 4.58 10.25
C LEU A 92 7.00 3.44 9.60
N VAL A 93 7.20 2.21 10.09
CA VAL A 93 6.51 0.99 9.65
C VAL A 93 5.82 0.34 10.84
N GLN A 94 4.67 -0.28 10.59
CA GLN A 94 3.90 -1.03 11.58
C GLN A 94 3.77 -2.48 11.14
N ARG A 95 4.02 -3.40 12.08
CA ARG A 95 3.68 -4.82 11.94
C ARG A 95 2.20 -5.03 12.25
N THR A 96 1.54 -5.81 11.42
CA THR A 96 0.14 -6.23 11.53
C THR A 96 0.05 -7.74 11.38
N GLU A 97 -1.13 -8.31 11.62
CA GLU A 97 -1.40 -9.73 11.40
C GLU A 97 -1.18 -10.14 9.93
N ASN A 98 -1.41 -9.23 8.99
CA ASN A 98 -1.33 -9.48 7.55
C ASN A 98 0.03 -9.09 6.92
N GLY A 99 0.97 -8.58 7.72
CA GLY A 99 2.28 -8.14 7.25
C GLY A 99 2.68 -6.76 7.76
N TYR A 100 3.37 -5.99 6.93
CA TYR A 100 3.92 -4.68 7.27
C TYR A 100 3.26 -3.61 6.43
N LYS A 101 3.02 -2.45 7.05
CA LYS A 101 2.48 -1.25 6.38
C LYS A 101 3.15 0.03 6.89
N LEU A 102 2.98 1.13 6.16
CA LEU A 102 3.43 2.43 6.65
C LEU A 102 2.62 2.86 7.87
N SER A 103 3.29 3.58 8.76
CA SER A 103 2.62 4.20 9.88
C SER A 103 1.74 5.37 9.45
N LYS A 104 0.54 5.50 10.03
CA LYS A 104 -0.42 6.56 9.69
C LYS A 104 0.12 7.97 10.00
N ASN A 105 1.02 8.08 10.97
CA ASN A 105 1.66 9.32 11.38
C ASN A 105 2.99 9.59 10.63
N LEU A 106 3.29 8.86 9.55
CA LEU A 106 4.53 9.02 8.77
C LEU A 106 4.78 10.47 8.37
N ARG A 107 3.73 11.17 7.90
CA ARG A 107 3.83 12.58 7.53
C ARG A 107 4.29 13.40 8.72
N SER A 108 3.68 13.27 9.90
CA SER A 108 4.12 14.01 11.08
C SER A 108 5.52 13.64 11.59
N ILE A 109 6.03 12.44 11.31
CA ILE A 109 7.36 11.99 11.77
C ILE A 109 8.48 12.52 10.86
N LEU A 110 8.27 12.51 9.54
CA LEU A 110 9.31 12.90 8.58
C LEU A 110 9.38 14.42 8.41
N VAL A 111 10.61 14.93 8.26
CA VAL A 111 10.86 16.32 7.84
C VAL A 111 10.36 16.58 6.40
N ASN A 112 10.02 17.83 6.06
CA ASN A 112 9.40 18.16 4.77
C ASN A 112 10.22 17.69 3.56
N LYS A 113 11.53 17.91 3.56
CA LYS A 113 12.45 17.42 2.51
C LYS A 113 12.30 15.91 2.31
N SER A 114 12.30 15.16 3.41
CA SER A 114 12.22 13.70 3.41
C SER A 114 10.89 13.17 2.89
N ARG A 115 9.79 13.90 3.11
CA ARG A 115 8.48 13.58 2.52
C ARG A 115 8.54 13.68 1.00
N ILE A 116 9.09 14.78 0.48
CA ILE A 116 9.24 15.02 -0.96
C ILE A 116 10.16 13.96 -1.59
N ASP A 117 11.28 13.64 -0.94
CA ASP A 117 12.22 12.63 -1.40
C ASP A 117 11.58 11.24 -1.46
N LEU A 118 10.77 10.89 -0.45
CA LEU A 118 10.06 9.61 -0.41
C LEU A 118 9.00 9.51 -1.52
N GLU A 119 8.24 10.57 -1.78
CA GLU A 119 7.28 10.63 -2.89
C GLU A 119 7.98 10.53 -4.25
N ASN A 120 9.13 11.18 -4.41
CA ASN A 120 9.93 11.07 -5.63
C ASN A 120 10.48 9.66 -5.82
N LEU A 121 10.93 9.02 -4.74
CA LEU A 121 11.45 7.66 -4.78
C LEU A 121 10.34 6.66 -5.12
N SER A 122 9.14 6.80 -4.52
CA SER A 122 8.01 5.93 -4.81
C SER A 122 7.55 6.05 -6.27
N LYS A 123 7.48 7.28 -6.81
CA LYS A 123 7.18 7.54 -8.24
C LYS A 123 8.18 6.91 -9.20
N ARG A 124 9.46 6.83 -8.83
CA ARG A 124 10.48 6.18 -9.69
C ARG A 124 10.28 4.68 -9.75
N ILE A 125 9.91 4.04 -8.63
CA ILE A 125 9.65 2.60 -8.59
C ILE A 125 8.34 2.26 -9.31
N SER A 126 7.29 3.10 -9.20
CA SER A 126 6.02 2.86 -9.88
C SER A 126 6.08 3.02 -11.40
N LYS A 127 7.02 3.82 -11.93
CA LYS A 127 7.28 3.96 -13.38
C LYS A 127 7.82 2.69 -14.04
N GLN A 128 8.14 1.65 -13.28
CA GLN A 128 8.31 0.30 -13.83
C GLN A 128 6.93 -0.26 -14.16
N TYR A 129 6.31 0.26 -15.23
CA TYR A 129 4.95 -0.07 -15.67
C TYR A 129 4.86 -1.55 -16.01
N LEU A 130 4.47 -2.37 -15.03
CA LEU A 130 3.99 -3.72 -15.28
C LEU A 130 2.62 -3.57 -15.95
N GLN A 131 2.56 -3.85 -17.24
CA GLN A 131 1.29 -3.88 -17.96
C GLN A 131 0.52 -5.14 -17.53
N PHE A 132 -0.58 -4.94 -16.81
CA PHE A 132 -1.50 -6.01 -16.45
C PHE A 132 -2.58 -6.13 -17.53
N THR A 133 -2.79 -7.36 -17.98
CA THR A 133 -3.87 -7.73 -18.89
C THR A 133 -4.96 -8.42 -18.09
N GLN A 134 -6.21 -7.98 -18.26
CA GLN A 134 -7.37 -8.63 -17.67
C GLN A 134 -7.54 -10.04 -18.21
N ILE A 135 -7.71 -11.01 -17.31
CA ILE A 135 -7.97 -12.42 -17.63
C ILE A 135 -9.45 -12.72 -17.45
N LEU A 136 -10.02 -12.37 -16.28
CA LEU A 136 -11.40 -12.66 -15.92
C LEU A 136 -12.05 -11.44 -15.26
N GLN A 137 -13.35 -11.30 -15.44
CA GLN A 137 -14.18 -10.35 -14.70
C GLN A 137 -15.47 -11.04 -14.29
N LEU A 138 -15.87 -10.81 -13.04
CA LEU A 138 -17.12 -11.33 -12.50
C LEU A 138 -17.78 -10.31 -11.58
N TYR A 139 -19.09 -10.48 -11.41
CA TYR A 139 -19.90 -9.68 -10.51
C TYR A 139 -20.04 -10.36 -9.14
N ILE A 140 -19.87 -9.60 -8.06
CA ILE A 140 -20.14 -10.04 -6.69
C ILE A 140 -21.62 -9.72 -6.38
N PRO A 141 -22.49 -10.72 -6.11
CA PRO A 141 -23.91 -10.53 -5.78
C PRO A 141 -24.11 -9.67 -4.54
N THR A 142 -25.08 -8.74 -4.57
CA THR A 142 -25.35 -7.74 -3.50
C THR A 142 -25.54 -8.33 -2.11
N THR A 143 -25.93 -9.59 -2.01
CA THR A 143 -26.05 -10.36 -0.76
C THR A 143 -24.70 -10.62 -0.07
N VAL A 144 -23.58 -10.47 -0.77
CA VAL A 144 -22.22 -10.69 -0.27
C VAL A 144 -21.45 -9.37 -0.20
N LYS A 145 -20.80 -9.11 0.93
CA LYS A 145 -19.92 -7.94 1.11
C LYS A 145 -18.54 -8.21 0.51
N ALA A 146 -17.89 -7.20 -0.08
CA ALA A 146 -16.58 -7.36 -0.71
C ALA A 146 -15.52 -7.86 0.30
N GLU A 147 -15.58 -7.32 1.51
CA GLU A 147 -14.74 -7.64 2.66
C GLU A 147 -14.82 -9.13 3.02
N GLN A 148 -15.98 -9.76 2.86
CA GLN A 148 -16.13 -11.20 3.10
C GLN A 148 -15.34 -12.02 2.08
N VAL A 149 -15.31 -11.59 0.82
CA VAL A 149 -14.51 -12.22 -0.23
C VAL A 149 -13.02 -12.00 0.06
N VAL A 150 -12.62 -10.76 0.36
CA VAL A 150 -11.24 -10.39 0.70
C VAL A 150 -10.73 -11.22 1.88
N ASN A 151 -11.44 -11.21 3.02
CA ASN A 151 -11.03 -11.91 4.24
C ASN A 151 -10.91 -13.43 4.06
N ARG A 152 -11.60 -14.00 3.07
CA ARG A 152 -11.50 -15.43 2.73
C ARG A 152 -10.36 -15.77 1.79
N LEU A 153 -9.74 -14.77 1.15
CA LEU A 153 -8.67 -14.93 0.16
C LEU A 153 -7.32 -14.43 0.68
N VAL A 154 -7.31 -13.49 1.62
CA VAL A 154 -6.08 -13.02 2.29
C VAL A 154 -5.28 -14.21 2.82
N GLY A 155 -3.98 -14.22 2.50
CA GLY A 155 -3.05 -15.27 2.91
C GLY A 155 -3.12 -16.57 2.10
N LYS A 156 -4.13 -16.76 1.23
CA LYS A 156 -4.25 -18.01 0.44
C LYS A 156 -3.23 -18.10 -0.67
N TRP A 157 -2.79 -19.33 -0.97
CA TRP A 157 -1.95 -19.65 -2.12
C TRP A 157 -2.78 -20.36 -3.19
N PHE A 158 -2.40 -20.19 -4.46
CA PHE A 158 -3.11 -20.74 -5.61
C PHE A 158 -2.14 -21.51 -6.52
N GLY A 159 -1.92 -22.79 -6.22
CA GLY A 159 -0.86 -23.56 -6.86
C GLY A 159 0.51 -22.89 -6.66
N ASN A 160 1.11 -22.43 -7.76
CA ASN A 160 2.43 -21.78 -7.74
C ASN A 160 2.36 -20.28 -7.38
N LEU A 161 1.16 -19.70 -7.32
CA LEU A 161 0.98 -18.33 -6.86
C LEU A 161 1.08 -18.24 -5.34
N ARG A 162 2.04 -17.45 -4.87
CA ARG A 162 2.26 -17.16 -3.45
C ARG A 162 1.67 -15.81 -3.10
N TRP A 163 1.03 -15.76 -1.92
CA TRP A 163 0.47 -14.52 -1.37
C TRP A 163 1.57 -13.48 -1.17
N ILE A 164 1.33 -12.25 -1.64
CA ILE A 164 2.26 -11.13 -1.51
C ILE A 164 1.70 -10.10 -0.54
N GLY A 165 0.48 -9.64 -0.77
CA GLY A 165 -0.12 -8.59 0.03
C GLY A 165 -1.50 -8.15 -0.44
N LEU A 166 -2.04 -7.20 0.32
CA LEU A 166 -3.32 -6.55 0.11
C LEU A 166 -3.10 -5.05 0.03
N VAL A 167 -3.82 -4.40 -0.87
CA VAL A 167 -3.93 -2.95 -0.94
C VAL A 167 -5.40 -2.60 -0.77
N GLU A 168 -5.72 -1.80 0.25
CA GLU A 168 -7.06 -1.30 0.52
C GLU A 168 -7.05 0.23 0.41
N GLY A 169 -7.99 0.78 -0.37
CA GLY A 169 -8.21 2.22 -0.48
C GLY A 169 -9.63 2.55 -0.91
N ASP A 170 -9.91 3.83 -1.15
CA ASP A 170 -11.26 4.33 -1.43
C ASP A 170 -11.91 3.70 -2.67
N GLY A 171 -11.10 3.21 -3.61
CA GLY A 171 -11.54 2.49 -4.82
C GLY A 171 -11.83 1.00 -4.63
N GLY A 172 -11.54 0.43 -3.45
CA GLY A 172 -11.74 -0.99 -3.14
C GLY A 172 -10.44 -1.73 -2.81
N TYR A 173 -10.38 -3.00 -3.19
CA TYR A 173 -9.32 -3.93 -2.75
C TYR A 173 -8.48 -4.42 -3.91
N VAL A 174 -7.17 -4.55 -3.71
CA VAL A 174 -6.26 -5.25 -4.63
C VAL A 174 -5.50 -6.32 -3.87
N LEU A 175 -5.80 -7.58 -4.17
CA LEU A 175 -5.08 -8.74 -3.64
C LEU A 175 -4.00 -9.13 -4.64
N GLN A 176 -2.78 -9.38 -4.15
CA GLN A 176 -1.62 -9.59 -5.00
C GLN A 176 -0.96 -10.94 -4.71
N TRP A 177 -0.69 -11.68 -5.79
CA TRP A 177 0.09 -12.91 -5.77
C TRP A 177 1.21 -12.86 -6.80
N GLU A 178 2.25 -13.65 -6.56
CA GLU A 178 3.38 -13.79 -7.47
C GLU A 178 3.74 -15.25 -7.70
N ASN A 179 4.12 -15.56 -8.93
CA ASN A 179 4.60 -16.88 -9.35
C ASN A 179 6.12 -16.99 -9.16
N SER A 180 6.66 -18.21 -9.11
CA SER A 180 8.11 -18.47 -9.17
C SER A 180 8.77 -17.85 -10.40
N ASP A 181 8.06 -17.82 -11.53
CA ASP A 181 8.53 -17.25 -12.80
C ASP A 181 8.38 -15.71 -12.84
N ARG A 182 8.21 -15.08 -11.66
CA ARG A 182 8.19 -13.62 -11.40
C ARG A 182 7.09 -12.81 -12.08
N PHE A 183 6.09 -13.45 -12.68
CA PHE A 183 4.86 -12.75 -13.04
C PHE A 183 3.92 -12.65 -11.83
N GLN A 184 3.10 -11.61 -11.82
CA GLN A 184 2.13 -11.27 -10.80
C GLN A 184 0.72 -11.47 -11.33
N VAL A 185 -0.15 -11.94 -10.45
CA VAL A 185 -1.60 -11.99 -10.67
C VAL A 185 -2.24 -11.15 -9.58
N ASN A 186 -3.07 -10.19 -9.99
CA ASN A 186 -3.83 -9.36 -9.08
C ASN A 186 -5.31 -9.70 -9.19
N MET A 187 -6.02 -9.60 -8.07
CA MET A 187 -7.47 -9.51 -8.06
C MET A 187 -7.88 -8.15 -7.51
N LYS A 188 -8.53 -7.35 -8.33
CA LYS A 188 -9.11 -6.06 -7.97
C LYS A 188 -10.59 -6.24 -7.67
N ILE A 189 -11.06 -5.76 -6.53
CA ILE A 189 -12.49 -5.61 -6.26
C ILE A 189 -12.78 -4.12 -6.24
N ILE A 190 -13.49 -3.63 -7.25
CA ILE A 190 -13.88 -2.23 -7.37
C ILE A 190 -15.40 -2.19 -7.47
N SER A 191 -16.04 -1.46 -6.57
CA SER A 191 -17.49 -1.49 -6.39
C SER A 191 -18.01 -2.93 -6.20
N ARG A 192 -18.57 -3.55 -7.25
CA ARG A 192 -19.12 -4.91 -7.24
C ARG A 192 -18.45 -5.85 -8.24
N TYR A 193 -17.41 -5.41 -8.93
CA TYR A 193 -16.69 -6.23 -9.90
C TYR A 193 -15.41 -6.76 -9.29
N ALA A 194 -15.21 -8.08 -9.36
CA ALA A 194 -13.91 -8.68 -9.17
C ALA A 194 -13.26 -8.87 -10.54
N ILE A 195 -12.09 -8.28 -10.73
CA ILE A 195 -11.29 -8.33 -11.95
C ILE A 195 -10.00 -9.04 -11.62
N ILE A 196 -9.69 -10.12 -12.34
CA ILE A 196 -8.42 -10.85 -12.21
C ILE A 196 -7.56 -10.48 -13.41
N GLU A 197 -6.35 -10.00 -13.16
CA GLU A 197 -5.41 -9.52 -14.17
C GLU A 197 -4.00 -10.09 -13.92
N SER A 198 -3.18 -10.14 -14.96
CA SER A 198 -1.80 -10.63 -14.87
C SER A 198 -0.86 -9.87 -15.79
N ASN A 199 0.39 -9.72 -15.39
CA ASN A 199 1.46 -9.18 -16.23
C ASN A 199 2.29 -10.28 -16.93
N ALA A 200 1.79 -11.53 -16.96
CA ALA A 200 2.50 -12.65 -17.55
C ALA A 200 2.81 -12.46 -19.05
N VAL A 201 4.06 -12.72 -19.42
CA VAL A 201 4.56 -12.64 -20.81
C VAL A 201 4.98 -14.02 -21.30
N GLY A 202 4.68 -14.33 -22.56
CA GLY A 202 4.95 -15.63 -23.19
C GLY A 202 3.83 -16.65 -22.95
N GLU A 203 3.66 -17.57 -23.89
CA GLU A 203 2.51 -18.49 -23.91
C GLU A 203 2.42 -19.39 -22.67
N LYS A 204 3.54 -19.92 -22.20
CA LYS A 204 3.60 -20.72 -20.98
C LYS A 204 3.08 -19.93 -19.77
N ASN A 205 3.65 -18.75 -19.51
CA ASN A 205 3.29 -17.96 -18.33
C ASN A 205 1.85 -17.43 -18.42
N LYS A 206 1.37 -17.08 -19.62
CA LYS A 206 -0.03 -16.70 -19.83
C LYS A 206 -0.97 -17.86 -19.52
N ALA A 207 -0.64 -19.08 -19.96
CA ALA A 207 -1.42 -20.27 -19.62
C ALA A 207 -1.43 -20.53 -18.10
N ASP A 208 -0.28 -20.42 -17.44
CA ASP A 208 -0.18 -20.58 -15.97
C ASP A 208 -0.96 -19.50 -15.21
N ALA A 209 -0.95 -18.25 -15.70
CA ALA A 209 -1.73 -17.15 -15.14
C ALA A 209 -3.24 -17.41 -15.30
N MET A 210 -3.67 -17.90 -16.46
CA MET A 210 -5.06 -18.29 -16.73
C MET A 210 -5.53 -19.40 -15.79
N LEU A 211 -4.75 -20.48 -15.65
CA LEU A 211 -5.05 -21.58 -14.72
C LEU A 211 -5.18 -21.08 -13.28
N SER A 212 -4.30 -20.16 -12.88
CA SER A 212 -4.33 -19.57 -11.55
C SER A 212 -5.55 -18.66 -11.34
N ALA A 213 -5.95 -17.90 -12.36
CA ALA A 213 -7.15 -17.08 -12.32
C ALA A 213 -8.42 -17.94 -12.13
N TYR A 214 -8.52 -19.09 -12.81
CA TYR A 214 -9.63 -20.02 -12.60
C TYR A 214 -9.66 -20.61 -11.18
N ARG A 215 -8.50 -20.88 -10.56
CA ARG A 215 -8.44 -21.32 -9.16
C ARG A 215 -8.92 -20.25 -8.18
N ILE A 216 -8.60 -18.98 -8.46
CA ILE A 216 -9.11 -17.84 -7.68
C ILE A 216 -10.63 -17.75 -7.84
N LEU A 217 -11.14 -17.82 -9.09
CA LEU A 217 -12.57 -17.83 -9.38
C LEU A 217 -13.31 -18.97 -8.66
N GLU A 218 -12.75 -20.18 -8.65
CA GLU A 218 -13.30 -21.32 -7.95
C GLU A 218 -13.48 -21.04 -6.44
N GLN A 219 -12.50 -20.40 -5.80
CA GLN A 219 -12.64 -20.00 -4.40
C GLN A 219 -13.68 -18.91 -4.20
N ILE A 220 -13.76 -17.91 -5.09
CA ILE A 220 -14.79 -16.87 -5.02
C ILE A 220 -16.17 -17.52 -5.11
N THR A 221 -16.41 -18.38 -6.10
CA THR A 221 -17.71 -19.04 -6.28
C THR A 221 -18.08 -19.92 -5.08
N LYS A 222 -17.12 -20.61 -4.45
CA LYS A 222 -17.35 -21.34 -3.18
C LYS A 222 -17.79 -20.41 -2.04
N ILE A 223 -17.19 -19.23 -1.92
CA ILE A 223 -17.58 -18.21 -0.93
C ILE A 223 -19.02 -17.75 -1.21
N LEU A 224 -19.34 -17.42 -2.46
CA LEU A 224 -20.66 -16.95 -2.86
C LEU A 224 -21.76 -17.99 -2.55
N LYS A 225 -21.54 -19.27 -2.89
CA LYS A 225 -22.47 -20.37 -2.56
C LYS A 225 -22.70 -20.51 -1.06
N THR A 226 -21.62 -20.52 -0.28
CA THR A 226 -21.71 -20.68 1.19
C THR A 226 -22.51 -19.55 1.85
N VAL A 227 -22.44 -18.33 1.32
CA VAL A 227 -23.21 -17.20 1.86
C VAL A 227 -24.69 -17.31 1.46
N SER A 228 -24.98 -17.71 0.22
CA SER A 228 -26.35 -17.97 -0.24
C SER A 228 -27.05 -19.05 0.59
N ASP A 229 -26.38 -20.19 0.81
CA ASP A 229 -26.97 -21.29 1.59
C ASP A 229 -27.29 -20.88 3.05
N LYS A 230 -26.52 -19.94 3.61
CA LYS A 230 -26.77 -19.40 4.95
C LYS A 230 -27.92 -18.41 4.99
N SER A 231 -28.12 -17.59 3.97
CA SER A 231 -29.28 -16.70 3.89
C SER A 231 -30.56 -17.50 3.73
N ASP A 232 -30.55 -18.56 2.91
CA ASP A 232 -31.74 -19.38 2.67
C ASP A 232 -32.17 -20.13 3.94
N ARG A 233 -31.22 -20.63 4.73
CA ARG A 233 -31.52 -21.28 6.02
C ARG A 233 -32.06 -20.32 7.08
N ARG A 234 -31.65 -19.04 7.09
CA ARG A 234 -32.20 -18.05 8.03
C ARG A 234 -33.63 -17.66 7.66
N ASN A 235 -33.88 -17.41 6.39
CA ASN A 235 -35.22 -17.07 5.90
C ASN A 235 -36.22 -18.23 6.10
N GLY A 236 -35.74 -19.48 6.07
CA GLY A 236 -36.56 -20.67 6.35
C GLY A 236 -36.87 -20.93 7.83
N LEU A 237 -36.21 -20.27 8.78
CA LEU A 237 -36.50 -20.41 10.22
C LEU A 237 -37.41 -19.29 10.73
N ASP A 238 -37.32 -18.08 10.17
CA ASP A 238 -38.18 -16.96 10.56
C ASP A 238 -39.64 -17.15 10.09
N SER A 239 -39.86 -17.84 8.98
CA SER A 239 -41.21 -18.15 8.46
C SER A 239 -42.02 -19.13 9.32
N PHE A 240 -41.36 -19.92 10.18
CA PHE A 240 -42.04 -20.83 11.11
C PHE A 240 -42.39 -20.19 12.44
N SER A 241 -41.84 -19.01 12.79
CA SER A 241 -42.18 -18.33 14.05
C SER A 241 -43.39 -17.39 13.96
N GLN A 242 -43.93 -17.15 12.75
CA GLN A 242 -45.13 -16.31 12.55
C GLN A 242 -46.45 -17.09 12.64
N TYR A 243 -46.41 -18.38 12.99
CA TYR A 243 -47.59 -19.24 13.11
C TYR A 243 -47.76 -19.90 14.50
N ASN A 244 -47.11 -19.36 15.54
CA ASN A 244 -47.35 -19.77 16.93
C ASN A 244 -47.72 -18.57 17.81
#